data_AF-A0A7L2QHY3-F1
#
_entry.id   AF-A0A7L2QHY3-F1
#
_cell.length_a   1.000
_cell.length_b   1.000
_cell.length_c   1.000
_cell.angle_alpha   90.00
_cell.angle_beta   90.00
_cell.angle_gamma   90.00
#
_symmetry.space_group_name_H-M   'P 1'
#
loop_
_entity.id
_entity.type
_entity.pdbx_description
1 polymer ?
#
loop_
_entity_poly.entity_id
_entity_poly.type
_entity_poly.pdbx_seq_one_letter_code
_entity_poly.pdbx_strand_id
1 'polypeptide(L)'
;SKKCPLVNGRAAGSQDSTWTLPNLPSKCTWTATTPASKSPHSCVPLTEEKKILPNILKKIGCTPMVQINKIGKSYGLKCELLAKCEYFNA
;
A
#
# COMPACT_ATOMS: atom_id res chain seq x y z
N SER A 1 -8.15 -18.09 24.12
CA SER A 1 -8.68 -17.28 23.01
C SER A 1 -8.58 -15.81 23.39
N LYS A 2 -7.75 -15.01 22.70
CA LYS A 2 -7.66 -13.57 22.98
C LYS A 2 -8.89 -12.88 22.39
N LYS A 3 -9.74 -12.29 23.24
CA LYS A 3 -10.93 -11.54 22.81
C LYS A 3 -10.50 -10.17 22.27
N CYS A 4 -11.15 -9.70 21.22
CA CYS A 4 -10.96 -8.34 20.73
C CYS A 4 -11.42 -7.35 21.82
N PRO A 5 -10.58 -6.40 22.26
CA PRO A 5 -10.95 -5.41 23.29
C PRO A 5 -11.88 -4.31 22.77
N LEU A 6 -12.07 -4.24 21.44
CA LEU A 6 -12.98 -3.31 20.80
C LEU A 6 -14.38 -3.92 20.69
N VAL A 7 -15.36 -3.33 21.38
CA VAL A 7 -16.78 -3.63 21.21
C VAL A 7 -17.44 -2.39 20.61
N ASN A 8 -18.01 -2.49 19.41
CA ASN A 8 -18.68 -1.39 18.70
C ASN A 8 -17.85 -0.09 18.61
N GLY A 9 -16.54 -0.20 18.36
CA GLY A 9 -15.66 0.97 18.19
C GLY A 9 -15.37 1.78 19.45
N ARG A 10 -15.85 1.36 20.62
CA ARG A 10 -15.45 1.91 21.92
C ARG A 10 -14.62 0.88 22.69
N ALA A 11 -13.59 1.36 23.38
CA ALA A 11 -12.81 0.53 24.28
C ALA A 11 -13.73 0.06 25.43
N ALA A 12 -14.08 -1.22 25.44
CA ALA A 12 -14.71 -1.82 26.61
C ALA A 12 -13.64 -1.94 27.69
N GLY A 13 -13.91 -1.37 28.86
CA GLY A 13 -12.95 -1.21 29.95
C GLY A 13 -12.21 -2.51 30.31
N SER A 14 -10.91 -2.50 30.01
CA SER A 14 -9.81 -3.27 30.58
C SER A 14 -8.62 -2.92 29.68
N GLN A 15 -7.91 -1.84 30.02
CA GLN A 15 -6.76 -1.35 29.25
C GLN A 15 -5.66 -2.41 29.27
N ASP A 16 -5.60 -3.26 28.25
CA ASP A 16 -4.37 -3.98 27.93
C ASP A 16 -3.38 -2.91 27.45
N SER A 17 -2.56 -2.40 28.38
CA SER A 17 -1.68 -1.23 28.23
C SER A 17 -0.63 -1.38 27.12
N THR A 18 -0.58 -2.55 26.48
CA THR A 18 0.36 -2.90 25.42
C THR A 18 -0.25 -2.77 24.01
N TRP A 19 -1.58 -2.64 23.90
CA TRP A 19 -2.24 -2.64 22.59
C TRP A 19 -2.38 -1.23 22.00
N THR A 20 -1.65 -0.98 20.92
CA THR A 20 -1.75 0.26 20.15
C THR A 20 -2.90 0.19 19.16
N LEU A 21 -3.79 1.18 19.22
CA LEU A 21 -4.95 1.30 18.34
C LEU A 21 -4.52 1.65 16.90
N PRO A 22 -4.99 0.93 15.86
CA PRO A 22 -4.50 1.11 14.49
C PRO A 22 -4.98 2.40 13.79
N ASN A 23 -5.99 3.10 14.33
CA ASN A 23 -6.51 4.35 13.75
C ASN A 23 -5.95 5.62 14.44
N LEU A 24 -4.87 5.51 15.22
CA LEU A 24 -4.20 6.69 15.77
C LEU A 24 -3.71 7.59 14.62
N PRO A 25 -3.81 8.92 14.77
CA PRO A 25 -3.26 9.84 13.79
C PRO A 25 -1.78 9.58 13.52
N SER A 26 -1.38 9.68 12.25
CA SER A 26 0.02 9.53 11.86
C SER A 26 0.89 10.59 12.52
N LYS A 27 2.07 10.19 12.99
CA LYS A 27 3.11 11.09 13.51
C LYS A 27 4.16 11.45 12.44
N CYS A 28 3.99 10.96 11.21
CA CYS A 28 4.90 11.24 10.11
C CYS A 28 4.91 12.75 9.81
N THR A 29 6.11 13.33 9.71
CA THR A 29 6.31 14.76 9.46
C THR A 29 6.51 15.09 7.98
N TRP A 30 6.31 14.12 7.08
CA TRP A 30 6.46 14.33 5.65
C TRP A 30 5.43 15.33 5.11
N THR A 31 5.89 16.20 4.21
CA THR A 31 5.06 17.13 3.43
C THR A 31 5.47 17.08 1.96
N ALA A 32 4.61 17.53 1.05
CA ALA A 32 4.91 17.56 -0.39
C ALA A 32 6.17 18.38 -0.76
N THR A 33 6.60 19.29 0.12
CA THR A 33 7.81 20.11 -0.06
C THR A 33 9.06 19.52 0.61
N THR A 34 8.91 18.45 1.40
CA THR A 34 10.04 17.80 2.08
C THR A 34 10.90 17.06 1.06
N PRO A 35 12.19 17.40 0.93
CA PRO A 35 13.10 16.67 0.05
C PRO A 35 13.26 15.22 0.50
N ALA A 36 13.39 14.29 -0.45
CA ALA A 36 13.57 12.86 -0.15
C ALA A 36 14.81 12.59 0.74
N SER A 37 15.86 13.41 0.63
CA SER A 37 17.08 13.30 1.45
C SER A 37 16.87 13.58 2.94
N LYS A 38 15.78 14.26 3.32
CA LYS A 38 15.43 14.52 4.73
C LYS A 38 14.52 13.45 5.30
N SER A 39 14.12 12.45 4.50
CA SER A 39 13.30 11.34 4.97
C SER A 39 14.08 10.52 6.01
N PRO A 40 13.54 10.29 7.22
CA PRO A 40 14.16 9.40 8.20
C PRO A 40 13.93 7.91 7.89
N HIS A 41 13.21 7.59 6.81
CA HIS A 41 12.83 6.23 6.46
C HIS A 41 13.87 5.56 5.54
N SER A 42 14.00 4.24 5.66
CA SER A 42 14.76 3.44 4.69
C SER A 42 14.02 3.42 3.35
N CYS A 43 14.72 3.80 2.27
CA CYS A 43 14.19 3.81 0.91
C CYS A 43 14.87 2.68 0.12
N VAL A 44 14.08 1.69 -0.32
CA VAL A 44 14.58 0.58 -1.13
C VAL A 44 14.23 0.86 -2.60
N PRO A 45 15.21 0.95 -3.51
CA PRO A 45 14.94 1.18 -4.93
C PRO A 45 14.35 -0.06 -5.59
N LEU A 46 13.65 0.14 -6.71
CA LEU A 46 13.19 -0.95 -7.55
C LEU A 46 14.39 -1.68 -8.15
N THR A 47 14.41 -3.00 -8.01
CA THR A 47 15.42 -3.86 -8.60
C THR A 47 14.98 -4.35 -9.97
N GLU A 48 15.91 -4.45 -10.92
CA GLU A 48 15.64 -5.02 -12.24
C GLU A 48 15.15 -6.48 -12.15
N GLU A 49 14.23 -6.85 -13.04
CA GLU A 49 13.72 -8.22 -13.12
C GLU A 49 14.78 -9.16 -13.68
N LYS A 50 15.10 -10.21 -12.93
CA LYS A 50 16.08 -11.22 -13.34
C LYS A 50 15.39 -12.31 -14.18
N LYS A 51 16.10 -12.85 -15.17
CA LYS A 51 15.62 -13.97 -16.00
C LYS A 51 15.28 -15.22 -15.17
N ILE A 52 16.10 -15.52 -14.15
CA ILE A 52 15.87 -16.60 -13.21
C ILE A 52 15.71 -15.98 -11.83
N LEU A 53 14.52 -16.12 -11.26
CA LEU A 53 14.22 -15.61 -9.93
C LEU A 53 14.70 -16.61 -8.87
N PRO A 54 15.37 -16.16 -7.80
CA PRO A 54 15.86 -17.05 -6.76
C PRO A 54 14.74 -17.65 -5.90
N ASN A 55 13.58 -16.98 -5.82
CA ASN A 55 12.36 -17.46 -5.16
C ASN A 55 11.15 -16.62 -5.58
N ILE A 56 9.96 -17.07 -5.19
CA ILE A 56 8.68 -16.45 -5.58
C ILE A 56 8.50 -15.02 -5.04
N LEU A 57 9.10 -14.68 -3.89
CA LEU A 57 9.03 -13.32 -3.34
C LEU A 57 9.69 -12.29 -4.25
N LYS A 58 10.58 -12.71 -5.16
CA LYS A 58 11.17 -11.83 -6.19
C LYS A 58 10.26 -11.58 -7.38
N LYS A 59 9.05 -12.16 -7.40
CA LYS A 59 8.01 -11.88 -8.39
C LYS A 59 6.99 -10.82 -7.91
N ILE A 60 7.14 -10.32 -6.68
CA ILE A 60 6.35 -9.19 -6.16
C ILE A 60 6.92 -7.87 -6.70
N GLY A 61 6.04 -6.96 -7.12
CA GLY A 61 6.38 -5.72 -7.80
C GLY A 61 6.45 -5.89 -9.32
N CYS A 62 6.93 -4.86 -10.02
CA CYS A 62 7.00 -4.83 -11.49
C CYS A 62 5.67 -5.20 -12.19
N THR A 63 4.55 -4.91 -11.53
CA THR A 63 3.21 -5.25 -11.99
C THR A 63 2.84 -4.45 -13.24
N PRO A 64 2.06 -5.03 -14.17
CA PRO A 64 1.80 -4.38 -15.44
C PRO A 64 0.91 -3.14 -15.26
N MET A 65 1.15 -2.15 -16.11
CA MET A 65 0.28 -1.00 -16.32
C MET A 65 -0.46 -1.22 -17.64
N VAL A 66 -1.78 -1.38 -17.59
CA VAL A 66 -2.58 -1.86 -18.72
C VAL A 66 -3.63 -0.81 -19.10
N GLN A 67 -3.76 -0.52 -20.40
CA GLN A 67 -4.75 0.44 -20.90
C GLN A 67 -6.18 -0.11 -20.84
N ILE A 68 -7.12 0.70 -20.33
CA ILE A 68 -8.54 0.37 -20.25
C ILE A 68 -9.24 0.86 -21.53
N ASN A 69 -9.44 -0.07 -22.47
CA ASN A 69 -9.92 0.25 -23.82
C ASN A 69 -11.44 0.48 -23.94
N LYS A 70 -12.25 -0.23 -23.14
CA LYS A 70 -13.71 -0.25 -23.30
C LYS A 70 -14.43 0.62 -22.27
N ILE A 71 -14.17 0.38 -20.98
CA ILE A 71 -14.89 1.05 -19.89
C ILE A 71 -14.66 2.57 -19.94
N GLY A 72 -13.42 3.03 -20.13
CA GLY A 72 -13.17 4.48 -20.22
C GLY A 72 -13.99 5.15 -21.33
N LYS A 73 -14.04 4.53 -22.51
CA LYS A 73 -14.83 5.03 -23.65
C LYS A 73 -16.33 4.94 -23.41
N SER A 74 -16.82 3.86 -22.79
CA SER A 74 -18.27 3.68 -22.54
C SER A 74 -18.82 4.73 -21.56
N TYR A 75 -17.98 5.27 -20.68
CA TYR A 75 -18.34 6.36 -19.76
C TYR A 75 -17.92 7.75 -20.26
N GLY A 76 -17.52 7.88 -21.53
CA GLY A 76 -17.19 9.16 -22.14
C GLY A 76 -15.90 9.81 -21.62
N LEU A 77 -15.00 9.05 -20.99
CA LEU A 77 -13.71 9.56 -20.57
C LEU A 77 -12.87 9.91 -21.80
N LYS A 78 -12.31 11.12 -21.79
CA LYS A 78 -11.47 11.66 -22.88
C LYS A 78 -9.98 11.42 -22.66
N CYS A 79 -9.59 10.99 -21.46
CA CYS A 79 -8.21 10.70 -21.11
C CYS A 79 -7.84 9.24 -21.40
N GLU A 80 -6.54 8.96 -21.44
CA GLU A 80 -6.05 7.59 -21.36
C GLU A 80 -6.23 7.06 -19.93
N LEU A 81 -7.03 5.99 -19.81
CA LEU A 81 -7.27 5.33 -18.53
C LEU A 81 -6.37 4.10 -18.42
N LEU A 82 -5.54 4.05 -17.38
CA LEU A 82 -4.60 2.95 -17.12
C LEU A 82 -4.95 2.25 -15.80
N ALA A 83 -4.81 0.93 -15.77
CA ALA A 83 -4.91 0.10 -14.57
C ALA A 83 -3.52 -0.33 -14.10
N LYS A 84 -3.24 -0.18 -12.80
CA LYS A 84 -2.07 -0.78 -12.15
C LYS A 84 -2.48 -2.13 -11.56
N CYS A 85 -2.14 -3.21 -12.26
CA CYS A 85 -2.69 -4.53 -11.98
C CYS A 85 -1.93 -5.27 -10.87
N GLU A 86 -2.07 -4.82 -9.62
CA GLU A 86 -1.38 -5.40 -8.44
C GLU A 86 -1.78 -6.84 -8.10
N TYR A 87 -2.88 -7.34 -8.67
CA TYR A 87 -3.31 -8.73 -8.48
C TYR A 87 -2.40 -9.76 -9.18
N PHE A 88 -1.41 -9.31 -9.98
CA PHE A 88 -0.37 -10.18 -10.56
C PHE A 88 0.82 -10.45 -9.63
N ASN A 89 0.86 -9.84 -8.44
CA ASN A 89 1.85 -10.23 -7.44
C ASN A 89 1.68 -11.72 -7.08
N ALA A 90 2.80 -12.44 -6.98
CA ALA A 90 2.83 -13.87 -6.69
C ALA A 90 3.04 -14.18 -5.20
#